data_AF-A0A7Y8DL91-F1
#
_entry.id   AF-A0A7Y8DL91-F1
#
_cell.length_a   1.000
_cell.length_b   1.000
_cell.length_c   1.000
_cell.angle_alpha   90.00
_cell.angle_beta   90.00
_cell.angle_gamma   90.00
#
_symmetry.space_group_name_H-M   'P 1'
#
loop_
_entity.id
_entity.type
_entity.pdbx_description
1 polymer ?
#
loop_
_entity_poly.entity_id
_entity_poly.type
_entity_poly.pdbx_seq_one_letter_code
_entity_poly.pdbx_strand_id
1 'polypeptide(L)'
;MARINNVTFLAGNPLSEVAQQQLRDYWVRLERERPDLVGDRRQQAFEYRPAEIEPPTHVRVGPARLGIQARTELQRWVRDLSPEQVEPRQVQWSGLRQADRSDGFFRVLSDLESPGAGHGDLQRRVWEVIDSMTQATPKSDALRERMFEWAGRAACCDRAALTFSNLEIMTLVYRAEALALDGQQGAALLRLSRGLFRLDEIEKIALEDIQRRTVAIHETPGLTPEQKAARVARLEDVEIKLAYRYGLKDRLALPAQPNQVRFTAMADVTPQMLDQAYARVMALNNSPAEFQALIAREYWTDYVTHTSRSQFEAQRAPYETRQASLHERFQSGELTEAAYQQQSADLEAQLQIEEAGLIQTLSRQLLAEHPL
;
A
#
# COMPACT_ATOMS: atom_id res chain seq x y z
N MET A 1 -37.97 40.74 3.02
CA MET A 1 -38.51 39.41 3.42
C MET A 1 -37.42 38.38 3.20
N ALA A 2 -36.84 37.83 4.26
CA ALA A 2 -35.95 36.67 4.15
C ALA A 2 -36.80 35.41 3.88
N ARG A 3 -36.34 34.52 3.00
CA ARG A 3 -37.01 33.24 2.68
C ARG A 3 -35.97 32.13 2.70
N ILE A 4 -36.33 30.97 3.23
CA ILE A 4 -35.51 29.76 3.17
C ILE A 4 -35.75 29.06 1.82
N ASN A 5 -34.72 28.41 1.29
CA ASN A 5 -34.84 27.56 0.10
C ASN A 5 -35.64 26.30 0.44
N ASN A 6 -36.92 26.29 0.03
CA ASN A 6 -37.87 25.20 0.30
C ASN A 6 -38.08 24.25 -0.89
N VAL A 7 -37.20 24.29 -1.90
CA VAL A 7 -37.35 23.54 -3.15
C VAL A 7 -36.15 22.66 -3.51
N THR A 8 -35.01 22.82 -2.82
CA THR A 8 -33.80 22.04 -3.08
C THR A 8 -33.73 20.85 -2.14
N PHE A 9 -33.60 19.64 -2.67
CA PHE A 9 -33.44 18.40 -1.91
C PHE A 9 -31.98 17.95 -2.00
N LEU A 10 -31.37 17.62 -0.86
CA LEU A 10 -29.95 17.23 -0.77
C LEU A 10 -29.76 15.71 -0.62
N ALA A 11 -30.85 14.93 -0.67
CA ALA A 11 -30.82 13.48 -0.55
C ALA A 11 -30.02 12.84 -1.70
N GLY A 12 -29.14 11.89 -1.37
CA GLY A 12 -28.34 11.14 -2.35
C GLY A 12 -27.08 11.85 -2.89
N ASN A 13 -26.80 13.09 -2.48
CA ASN A 13 -25.56 13.78 -2.84
C ASN A 13 -24.39 13.35 -1.92
N PRO A 14 -23.19 13.06 -2.42
CA PRO A 14 -22.04 12.71 -1.57
C PRO A 14 -21.43 13.98 -0.95
N LEU A 15 -22.04 14.50 0.12
CA LEU A 15 -21.49 15.63 0.88
C LEU A 15 -20.35 15.16 1.80
N SER A 16 -19.22 15.87 1.82
CA SER A 16 -18.14 15.61 2.78
C SER A 16 -18.60 15.80 4.23
N GLU A 17 -17.97 15.14 5.20
CA GLU A 17 -18.31 15.27 6.62
C GLU A 17 -18.29 16.72 7.12
N VAL A 18 -17.34 17.52 6.62
CA VAL A 18 -17.24 18.96 6.91
C VAL A 18 -18.48 19.72 6.41
N ALA A 19 -18.94 19.43 5.18
CA ALA A 19 -20.13 20.06 4.61
C ALA A 19 -21.41 19.63 5.36
N GLN A 20 -21.49 18.37 5.79
CA GLN A 20 -22.59 17.87 6.61
C GLN A 20 -22.65 18.56 7.98
N GLN A 21 -21.49 18.76 8.62
CA GLN A 21 -21.41 19.48 9.89
C GLN A 21 -21.82 20.95 9.73
N GLN A 22 -21.35 21.63 8.69
CA GLN A 22 -21.74 23.01 8.39
C GLN A 22 -23.25 23.16 8.18
N LEU A 23 -23.89 22.19 7.51
CA LEU A 23 -25.34 22.18 7.32
C LEU A 23 -26.10 21.99 8.64
N ARG A 24 -25.63 21.11 9.53
CA ARG A 24 -26.20 20.95 10.88
C ARG A 24 -26.08 22.24 11.70
N ASP A 25 -24.90 22.85 11.71
CA ASP A 25 -24.64 24.08 12.46
C ASP A 25 -25.46 25.26 11.92
N TYR A 26 -25.69 25.31 10.60
CA TYR A 26 -26.57 26.28 9.95
C TYR A 26 -28.01 26.14 10.46
N TRP A 27 -28.56 24.93 10.50
CA TRP A 27 -29.94 24.68 10.95
C TRP A 27 -30.13 25.00 12.44
N VAL A 28 -29.19 24.58 13.30
CA VAL A 28 -29.20 24.91 14.73
C VAL A 28 -29.19 26.42 14.96
N ARG A 29 -28.38 27.16 14.18
CA ARG A 29 -28.30 28.62 14.26
C ARG A 29 -29.61 29.27 13.79
N LEU A 30 -30.17 28.79 12.69
CA LEU A 30 -31.38 29.34 12.10
C LEU A 30 -32.61 29.15 13.00
N GLU A 31 -32.75 27.98 13.64
CA GLU A 31 -33.80 27.71 14.64
C GLU A 31 -33.69 28.63 15.85
N ARG A 32 -32.46 28.91 16.30
CA ARG A 32 -32.22 29.80 17.45
C ARG A 32 -32.50 31.27 17.12
N GLU A 33 -32.10 31.73 15.93
CA GLU A 33 -32.08 33.15 15.60
C GLU A 33 -33.32 33.60 14.83
N ARG A 34 -33.96 32.71 14.07
CA ARG A 34 -35.12 33.00 13.20
C ARG A 34 -36.12 31.84 13.17
N PRO A 35 -36.74 31.50 14.32
CA PRO A 35 -37.72 30.42 14.40
C PRO A 35 -38.95 30.67 13.51
N ASP A 36 -39.23 31.94 13.19
CA ASP A 36 -40.28 32.37 12.26
C ASP A 36 -40.12 31.79 10.86
N LEU A 37 -38.89 31.50 10.43
CA LEU A 37 -38.62 30.96 9.09
C LEU A 37 -38.69 29.44 9.02
N VAL A 38 -38.59 28.73 10.16
CA VAL A 38 -38.55 27.27 10.23
C VAL A 38 -39.95 26.64 10.15
N GLY A 39 -40.98 27.36 10.63
CA GLY A 39 -42.37 26.89 10.65
C GLY A 39 -42.98 26.61 9.26
N ASP A 40 -42.53 27.32 8.22
CA ASP A 40 -43.02 27.20 6.83
C ASP A 40 -42.19 26.22 5.96
N ARG A 41 -41.31 25.43 6.56
CA ARG A 41 -40.41 24.50 5.85
C ARG A 41 -41.19 23.32 5.25
N ARG A 42 -40.98 23.02 3.96
CA ARG A 42 -41.42 21.74 3.37
C ARG A 42 -40.60 20.59 3.95
N GLN A 43 -41.26 19.51 4.35
CA GLN A 43 -40.59 18.31 4.86
C GLN A 43 -39.48 17.87 3.89
N GLN A 44 -38.28 17.59 4.41
CA GLN A 44 -37.09 17.11 3.68
C GLN A 44 -36.41 18.11 2.72
N ALA A 45 -36.91 19.35 2.60
CA ALA A 45 -36.24 20.38 1.82
C ALA A 45 -34.97 20.86 2.54
N PHE A 46 -33.85 20.86 1.81
CA PHE A 46 -32.54 21.33 2.25
C PHE A 46 -31.99 20.61 3.50
N GLU A 47 -32.46 19.39 3.71
CA GLU A 47 -32.00 18.44 4.74
C GLU A 47 -31.16 17.35 4.07
N TYR A 48 -29.99 17.06 4.64
CA TYR A 48 -29.15 15.98 4.16
C TYR A 48 -29.60 14.67 4.80
N ARG A 49 -30.11 13.74 3.97
CA ARG A 49 -30.29 12.34 4.34
C ARG A 49 -29.24 11.48 3.62
N PRO A 50 -28.42 10.71 4.35
CA PRO A 50 -27.67 9.64 3.71
C PRO A 50 -28.67 8.64 3.09
N ALA A 51 -28.30 8.02 1.96
CA ALA A 51 -29.13 6.97 1.38
C ALA A 51 -29.34 5.87 2.43
N GLU A 52 -30.59 5.53 2.71
CA GLU A 52 -30.94 4.45 3.64
C GLU A 52 -30.37 3.14 3.09
N ILE A 53 -29.29 2.65 3.71
CA ILE A 53 -28.85 1.27 3.56
C ILE A 53 -29.79 0.46 4.46
N GLU A 54 -30.67 -0.35 3.87
CA GLU A 54 -31.51 -1.27 4.64
C GLU A 54 -30.62 -2.11 5.59
N PRO A 55 -30.99 -2.27 6.87
CA PRO A 55 -30.21 -3.08 7.79
C PRO A 55 -30.26 -4.55 7.34
N PRO A 56 -29.13 -5.26 7.32
CA PRO A 56 -29.12 -6.65 6.88
C PRO A 56 -29.88 -7.50 7.91
N THR A 57 -31.01 -8.06 7.48
CA THR A 57 -31.61 -9.19 8.15
C THR A 57 -30.61 -10.35 8.08
N HIS A 58 -30.22 -10.88 9.23
CA HIS A 58 -29.36 -12.06 9.31
C HIS A 58 -30.04 -13.24 8.59
N VAL A 59 -29.60 -13.51 7.36
CA VAL A 59 -29.94 -14.72 6.61
C VAL A 59 -28.67 -15.53 6.43
N ARG A 60 -28.78 -16.81 6.78
CA ARG A 60 -27.75 -17.85 6.65
C ARG A 60 -26.91 -17.69 5.37
N VAL A 61 -25.59 -17.75 5.56
CA VAL A 61 -24.56 -17.78 4.51
C VAL A 61 -24.86 -18.92 3.53
N GLY A 62 -25.32 -18.55 2.35
CA GLY A 62 -25.20 -19.29 1.09
C GLY A 62 -24.36 -18.46 0.11
N PRO A 63 -23.86 -19.03 -1.00
CA PRO A 63 -22.94 -18.33 -1.90
C PRO A 63 -23.60 -17.04 -2.42
N ALA A 64 -23.02 -15.91 -2.06
CA ALA A 64 -23.52 -14.59 -2.42
C ALA A 64 -23.60 -14.46 -3.94
N ARG A 65 -24.79 -14.11 -4.46
CA ARG A 65 -24.97 -13.90 -5.90
C ARG A 65 -24.30 -12.58 -6.29
N LEU A 66 -23.18 -12.68 -7.00
CA LEU A 66 -22.53 -11.52 -7.63
C LEU A 66 -23.53 -10.77 -8.53
N GLY A 67 -23.47 -9.43 -8.53
CA GLY A 67 -24.15 -8.59 -9.53
C GLY A 67 -23.66 -8.89 -10.95
N ILE A 68 -24.43 -8.49 -11.97
CA ILE A 68 -24.14 -8.81 -13.39
C ILE A 68 -22.74 -8.31 -13.79
N GLN A 69 -22.39 -7.08 -13.45
CA GLN A 69 -21.07 -6.51 -13.73
C GLN A 69 -19.94 -7.29 -13.06
N ALA A 70 -20.09 -7.63 -11.78
CA ALA A 70 -19.08 -8.39 -11.04
C ALA A 70 -18.92 -9.83 -11.59
N ARG A 71 -19.98 -10.42 -12.14
CA ARG A 71 -19.87 -11.69 -12.87
C ARG A 71 -19.11 -11.54 -14.17
N THR A 72 -19.38 -10.50 -14.96
CA THR A 72 -18.66 -10.24 -16.21
C THR A 72 -17.17 -10.01 -15.96
N GLU A 73 -16.83 -9.25 -14.93
CA GLU A 73 -15.43 -9.04 -14.51
C GLU A 73 -14.77 -10.34 -14.06
N LEU A 74 -15.46 -11.18 -13.28
CA LEU A 74 -14.92 -12.48 -12.86
C LEU A 74 -14.73 -13.43 -14.04
N GLN A 75 -15.67 -13.46 -15.01
CA GLN A 75 -15.59 -14.32 -16.20
C GLN A 75 -14.30 -14.06 -16.99
N ARG A 76 -13.85 -12.81 -17.03
CA ARG A 76 -12.55 -12.45 -17.61
C ARG A 76 -11.39 -13.14 -16.89
N TRP A 77 -11.41 -13.21 -15.57
CA TRP A 77 -10.31 -13.73 -14.75
C TRP A 77 -10.34 -15.24 -14.55
N VAL A 78 -11.45 -15.91 -14.89
CA VAL A 78 -11.56 -17.38 -14.81
C VAL A 78 -11.58 -18.04 -16.19
N ARG A 79 -11.32 -17.27 -17.26
CA ARG A 79 -11.20 -17.82 -18.61
C ARG A 79 -10.13 -18.92 -18.64
N ASP A 80 -10.39 -19.98 -19.38
CA ASP A 80 -9.48 -21.12 -19.55
C ASP A 80 -9.20 -21.94 -18.26
N LEU A 81 -9.93 -21.68 -17.16
CA LEU A 81 -9.92 -22.51 -15.94
C LEU A 81 -10.97 -23.62 -16.01
N SER A 82 -10.69 -24.76 -15.37
CA SER A 82 -11.66 -25.86 -15.23
C SER A 82 -12.77 -25.48 -14.23
N PRO A 83 -13.97 -26.08 -14.32
CA PRO A 83 -15.07 -25.81 -13.37
C PRO A 83 -14.67 -25.96 -11.89
N GLU A 84 -13.83 -26.97 -11.58
CA GLU A 84 -13.30 -27.22 -10.23
C GLU A 84 -12.39 -26.09 -9.73
N GLN A 85 -11.67 -25.43 -10.65
CA GLN A 85 -10.86 -24.26 -10.33
C GLN A 85 -11.70 -22.99 -10.21
N VAL A 86 -12.83 -22.89 -10.93
CA VAL A 86 -13.68 -21.69 -10.91
C VAL A 86 -14.41 -21.50 -9.58
N GLU A 87 -14.84 -22.58 -8.93
CA GLU A 87 -15.64 -22.49 -7.70
C GLU A 87 -14.89 -21.80 -6.53
N PRO A 88 -13.65 -22.19 -6.17
CA PRO A 88 -12.87 -21.47 -5.16
C PRO A 88 -12.64 -19.99 -5.51
N ARG A 89 -12.42 -19.70 -6.81
CA ARG A 89 -12.19 -18.35 -7.33
C ARG A 89 -13.43 -17.47 -7.20
N GLN A 90 -14.63 -18.04 -7.39
CA GLN A 90 -15.90 -17.35 -7.13
C GLN A 90 -16.07 -17.00 -5.65
N VAL A 91 -15.71 -17.92 -4.75
CA VAL A 91 -15.77 -17.67 -3.29
C VAL A 91 -14.82 -16.54 -2.91
N GLN A 92 -13.55 -16.60 -3.34
CA GLN A 92 -12.57 -15.53 -3.07
C GLN A 92 -13.03 -14.17 -3.63
N TRP A 93 -13.48 -14.14 -4.88
CA TRP A 93 -13.94 -12.92 -5.54
C TRP A 93 -15.16 -12.31 -4.83
N SER A 94 -16.16 -13.14 -4.49
CA SER A 94 -17.37 -12.68 -3.79
C SER A 94 -17.08 -12.20 -2.37
N GLY A 95 -16.16 -12.84 -1.65
CA GLY A 95 -15.72 -12.39 -0.33
C GLY A 95 -15.03 -11.03 -0.40
N LEU A 96 -14.11 -10.83 -1.34
CA LEU A 96 -13.45 -9.54 -1.53
C LEU A 96 -14.42 -8.43 -1.96
N ARG A 97 -15.44 -8.72 -2.79
CA ARG A 97 -16.44 -7.72 -3.20
C ARG A 97 -17.35 -7.24 -2.08
N GLN A 98 -17.54 -8.04 -1.04
CA GLN A 98 -18.36 -7.69 0.12
C GLN A 98 -17.58 -6.90 1.17
N ALA A 99 -16.25 -6.89 1.07
CA ALA A 99 -15.41 -6.15 2.00
C ALA A 99 -15.50 -4.64 1.72
N ASP A 100 -15.51 -3.86 2.80
CA ASP A 100 -15.51 -2.41 2.74
C ASP A 100 -14.29 -1.89 1.97
N ARG A 101 -14.47 -0.79 1.23
CA ARG A 101 -13.42 -0.09 0.47
C ARG A 101 -12.78 -0.92 -0.66
N SER A 102 -13.38 -2.05 -1.03
CA SER A 102 -12.88 -2.90 -2.12
C SER A 102 -13.06 -2.32 -3.53
N ASP A 103 -13.93 -1.31 -3.70
CA ASP A 103 -14.26 -0.71 -5.00
C ASP A 103 -13.04 -0.23 -5.79
N GLY A 104 -12.07 0.40 -5.11
CA GLY A 104 -10.84 0.88 -5.74
C GLY A 104 -10.02 -0.26 -6.32
N PHE A 105 -9.92 -1.38 -5.60
CA PHE A 105 -9.22 -2.58 -6.05
C PHE A 105 -9.89 -3.19 -7.29
N PHE A 106 -11.21 -3.33 -7.28
CA PHE A 106 -11.92 -3.89 -8.44
C PHE A 106 -11.91 -2.96 -9.65
N ARG A 107 -11.90 -1.63 -9.45
CA ARG A 107 -11.67 -0.66 -10.53
C ARG A 107 -10.30 -0.86 -11.16
N VAL A 108 -9.25 -1.00 -10.34
CA VAL A 108 -7.90 -1.33 -10.84
C VAL A 108 -7.93 -2.62 -11.67
N LEU A 109 -8.56 -3.70 -11.19
CA LEU A 109 -8.65 -4.95 -11.95
C LEU A 109 -9.45 -4.80 -13.26
N SER A 110 -10.52 -4.01 -13.27
CA SER A 110 -11.29 -3.72 -14.49
C SER A 110 -10.43 -3.01 -15.53
N ASP A 111 -9.67 -2.00 -15.08
CA ASP A 111 -8.88 -1.10 -15.92
C ASP A 111 -7.54 -1.70 -16.37
N LEU A 112 -7.10 -2.81 -15.76
CA LEU A 112 -6.00 -3.59 -16.32
C LEU A 112 -6.44 -4.11 -17.68
N GLU A 113 -5.70 -3.83 -18.75
CA GLU A 113 -5.92 -4.43 -20.07
C GLU A 113 -4.76 -5.36 -20.42
N SER A 114 -5.06 -6.51 -21.02
CA SER A 114 -4.05 -7.36 -21.65
C SER A 114 -4.68 -8.17 -22.78
N PRO A 115 -4.72 -7.64 -24.01
CA PRO A 115 -5.21 -8.38 -25.16
C PRO A 115 -4.21 -9.49 -25.57
N GLY A 116 -4.72 -10.57 -26.15
CA GLY A 116 -3.93 -11.63 -26.77
C GLY A 116 -3.08 -12.46 -25.79
N ALA A 117 -1.84 -12.76 -26.19
CA ALA A 117 -0.96 -13.73 -25.52
C ALA A 117 -0.55 -13.36 -24.08
N GLY A 118 -0.68 -12.09 -23.67
CA GLY A 118 -0.32 -11.64 -22.31
C GLY A 118 -1.36 -11.95 -21.23
N HIS A 119 -2.57 -12.37 -21.61
CA HIS A 119 -3.68 -12.53 -20.67
C HIS A 119 -3.41 -13.59 -19.60
N GLY A 120 -2.84 -14.75 -19.97
CA GLY A 120 -2.59 -15.84 -19.01
C GLY A 120 -1.58 -15.46 -17.92
N ASP A 121 -0.53 -14.73 -18.28
CA ASP A 121 0.43 -14.19 -17.31
C ASP A 121 -0.23 -13.18 -16.34
N LEU A 122 -0.99 -12.24 -16.89
CA LEU A 122 -1.70 -11.25 -16.07
C LEU A 122 -2.74 -11.92 -15.16
N GLN A 123 -3.49 -12.90 -15.66
CA GLN A 123 -4.45 -13.68 -14.91
C GLN A 123 -3.78 -14.38 -13.71
N ARG A 124 -2.64 -15.05 -13.94
CA ARG A 124 -1.86 -15.68 -12.87
C ARG A 124 -1.47 -14.66 -11.79
N ARG A 125 -0.92 -13.50 -12.19
CA ARG A 125 -0.49 -12.44 -11.27
C ARG A 125 -1.65 -11.84 -10.47
N VAL A 126 -2.80 -11.62 -11.09
CA VAL A 126 -4.02 -11.15 -10.39
C VAL A 126 -4.45 -12.15 -9.33
N TRP A 127 -4.47 -13.45 -9.66
CA TRP A 127 -4.81 -14.47 -8.69
C TRP A 127 -3.77 -14.61 -7.58
N GLU A 128 -2.48 -14.41 -7.87
CA GLU A 128 -1.43 -14.38 -6.84
C GLU A 128 -1.66 -13.27 -5.80
N VAL A 129 -2.11 -12.09 -6.24
CA VAL A 129 -2.51 -11.00 -5.34
C VAL A 129 -3.74 -11.41 -4.53
N ILE A 130 -4.80 -11.90 -5.18
CA ILE A 130 -6.04 -12.33 -4.51
C ILE A 130 -5.77 -13.46 -3.50
N ASP A 131 -4.94 -14.43 -3.85
CA ASP A 131 -4.54 -15.55 -2.98
C ASP A 131 -3.83 -15.06 -1.73
N SER A 132 -3.05 -13.98 -1.84
CA SER A 132 -2.34 -13.38 -0.70
C SER A 132 -3.26 -12.54 0.19
N MET A 133 -4.35 -12.00 -0.35
CA MET A 133 -5.34 -11.20 0.39
C MET A 133 -6.42 -12.03 1.08
N THR A 134 -6.57 -13.30 0.68
CA THR A 134 -7.67 -14.18 1.11
C THR A 134 -7.24 -15.31 2.03
N GLN A 135 -5.98 -15.33 2.47
CA GLN A 135 -5.54 -16.30 3.47
C GLN A 135 -6.20 -15.99 4.82
N ALA A 136 -6.52 -17.05 5.57
CA ALA A 136 -7.14 -16.94 6.90
C ALA A 136 -6.09 -16.63 7.98
N THR A 137 -5.38 -15.50 7.85
CA THR A 137 -4.37 -15.05 8.82
C THR A 137 -4.48 -13.55 9.09
N PRO A 138 -4.18 -13.08 10.32
CA PRO A 138 -4.21 -11.64 10.62
C PRO A 138 -3.29 -10.80 9.73
N LYS A 139 -2.14 -11.34 9.30
CA LYS A 139 -1.24 -10.66 8.36
C LYS A 139 -1.87 -10.47 6.97
N SER A 140 -2.61 -11.47 6.49
CA SER A 140 -3.36 -11.36 5.22
C SER A 140 -4.49 -10.35 5.31
N ASP A 141 -5.16 -10.26 6.47
CA ASP A 141 -6.21 -9.27 6.70
C ASP A 141 -5.64 -7.84 6.66
N ALA A 142 -4.54 -7.58 7.36
CA ALA A 142 -3.84 -6.30 7.31
C ALA A 142 -3.31 -5.97 5.91
N LEU A 143 -2.79 -6.97 5.18
CA LEU A 143 -2.37 -6.81 3.78
C LEU A 143 -3.54 -6.37 2.90
N ARG A 144 -4.68 -7.05 3.03
CA ARG A 144 -5.91 -6.78 2.27
C ARG A 144 -6.39 -5.35 2.50
N GLU A 145 -6.43 -4.90 3.76
CA GLU A 145 -6.80 -3.52 4.12
C GLU A 145 -5.86 -2.49 3.47
N ARG A 146 -4.54 -2.70 3.58
CA ARG A 146 -3.54 -1.81 2.97
C ARG A 146 -3.67 -1.75 1.45
N MET A 147 -3.93 -2.89 0.81
CA MET A 147 -4.13 -2.98 -0.64
C MET A 147 -5.41 -2.26 -1.09
N PHE A 148 -6.51 -2.40 -0.35
CA PHE A 148 -7.74 -1.65 -0.63
C PHE A 148 -7.57 -0.15 -0.45
N GLU A 149 -6.88 0.28 0.62
CA GLU A 149 -6.57 1.68 0.82
C GLU A 149 -5.73 2.23 -0.35
N TRP A 150 -4.65 1.53 -0.70
CA TRP A 150 -3.76 1.92 -1.79
C TRP A 150 -4.50 2.02 -3.12
N ALA A 151 -5.29 1.00 -3.47
CA ALA A 151 -6.07 0.98 -4.70
C ALA A 151 -7.18 2.06 -4.70
N GLY A 152 -7.75 2.38 -3.53
CA GLY A 152 -8.73 3.46 -3.38
C GLY A 152 -8.18 4.86 -3.66
N ARG A 153 -6.85 5.07 -3.54
CA ARG A 153 -6.18 6.33 -3.91
C ARG A 153 -6.14 6.53 -5.44
N ALA A 154 -6.29 5.47 -6.22
CA ALA A 154 -6.22 5.52 -7.68
C ALA A 154 -7.57 5.93 -8.29
N ALA A 155 -7.73 7.24 -8.56
CA ALA A 155 -8.92 7.81 -9.18
C ALA A 155 -8.63 8.69 -10.42
N CYS A 156 -7.66 8.30 -11.27
CA CYS A 156 -7.59 8.80 -12.66
C CYS A 156 -7.20 7.65 -13.59
N CYS A 157 -7.78 7.63 -14.78
CA CYS A 157 -8.01 6.45 -15.63
C CYS A 157 -6.76 5.78 -16.27
N ASP A 158 -5.54 6.28 -16.09
CA ASP A 158 -4.31 5.67 -16.67
C ASP A 158 -3.38 5.04 -15.63
N ARG A 159 -3.91 4.77 -14.42
CA ARG A 159 -3.11 4.40 -13.24
C ARG A 159 -3.12 2.93 -12.87
N ALA A 160 -3.93 2.09 -13.53
CA ALA A 160 -4.15 0.70 -13.12
C ALA A 160 -2.88 -0.14 -13.13
N ALA A 161 -2.02 0.00 -14.15
CA ALA A 161 -0.77 -0.75 -14.25
C ALA A 161 0.22 -0.42 -13.12
N LEU A 162 0.39 0.87 -12.78
CA LEU A 162 1.25 1.31 -11.68
C LEU A 162 0.66 0.86 -10.33
N THR A 163 -0.64 1.06 -10.14
CA THR A 163 -1.32 0.66 -8.91
C THR A 163 -1.21 -0.84 -8.70
N PHE A 164 -1.51 -1.64 -9.73
CA PHE A 164 -1.42 -3.10 -9.65
C PHE A 164 0.03 -3.57 -9.43
N SER A 165 1.00 -2.98 -10.11
CA SER A 165 2.42 -3.25 -9.86
C SER A 165 2.78 -3.04 -8.38
N ASN A 166 2.25 -2.00 -7.73
CA ASN A 166 2.46 -1.79 -6.30
C ASN A 166 1.74 -2.83 -5.43
N LEU A 167 0.53 -3.29 -5.81
CA LEU A 167 -0.13 -4.40 -5.13
C LEU A 167 0.72 -5.68 -5.22
N GLU A 168 1.29 -5.96 -6.37
CA GLU A 168 2.19 -7.10 -6.54
C GLU A 168 3.47 -6.97 -5.70
N ILE A 169 4.05 -5.77 -5.57
CA ILE A 169 5.15 -5.52 -4.65
C ILE A 169 4.75 -5.85 -3.20
N MET A 170 3.55 -5.42 -2.77
CA MET A 170 3.03 -5.77 -1.44
C MET A 170 2.88 -7.28 -1.27
N THR A 171 2.41 -7.99 -2.30
CA THR A 171 2.32 -9.45 -2.33
C THR A 171 3.69 -10.12 -2.24
N LEU A 172 4.71 -9.61 -2.94
CA LEU A 172 6.07 -10.14 -2.88
C LEU A 172 6.67 -9.99 -1.49
N VAL A 173 6.49 -8.84 -0.84
CA VAL A 173 6.93 -8.61 0.54
C VAL A 173 6.22 -9.54 1.52
N TYR A 174 4.90 -9.68 1.41
CA TYR A 174 4.12 -10.60 2.24
C TYR A 174 4.59 -12.06 2.12
N ARG A 175 4.85 -12.52 0.90
CA ARG A 175 5.38 -13.87 0.66
C ARG A 175 6.80 -14.04 1.17
N ALA A 176 7.62 -12.98 1.09
CA ALA A 176 8.98 -13.00 1.64
C ALA A 176 9.00 -13.21 3.15
N GLU A 177 8.03 -12.65 3.89
CA GLU A 177 7.89 -12.93 5.33
C GLU A 177 7.61 -14.41 5.62
N ALA A 178 6.79 -15.07 4.80
CA ALA A 178 6.56 -16.50 4.95
C ALA A 178 7.83 -17.33 4.65
N LEU A 179 8.59 -16.93 3.62
CA LEU A 179 9.85 -17.59 3.24
C LEU A 179 10.98 -17.36 4.27
N ALA A 180 10.97 -16.21 4.95
CA ALA A 180 11.96 -15.89 5.98
C ALA A 180 11.98 -16.91 7.12
N LEU A 181 10.81 -17.46 7.45
CA LEU A 181 10.64 -18.45 8.52
C LEU A 181 11.01 -19.88 8.10
N ASP A 182 11.27 -20.13 6.81
CA ASP A 182 11.73 -21.43 6.30
C ASP A 182 13.26 -21.58 6.40
N GLY A 183 14.01 -20.47 6.60
CA GLY A 183 15.46 -20.47 6.82
C GLY A 183 16.34 -20.84 5.61
N GLN A 184 15.78 -21.43 4.56
CA GLN A 184 16.53 -21.93 3.39
C GLN A 184 16.57 -20.95 2.20
N GLN A 185 15.86 -19.82 2.27
CA GLN A 185 15.58 -18.96 1.11
C GLN A 185 16.35 -17.63 1.12
N GLY A 186 17.48 -17.55 1.83
CA GLY A 186 18.28 -16.33 1.98
C GLY A 186 18.62 -15.65 0.65
N ALA A 187 19.05 -16.41 -0.36
CA ALA A 187 19.38 -15.86 -1.69
C ALA A 187 18.16 -15.26 -2.41
N ALA A 188 16.96 -15.84 -2.24
CA ALA A 188 15.74 -15.31 -2.84
C ALA A 188 15.31 -14.00 -2.15
N LEU A 189 15.41 -13.95 -0.81
CA LEU A 189 15.13 -12.74 -0.03
C LEU A 189 16.11 -11.62 -0.37
N LEU A 190 17.40 -11.93 -0.49
CA LEU A 190 18.42 -10.99 -0.91
C LEU A 190 18.13 -10.42 -2.31
N ARG A 191 17.81 -11.29 -3.29
CA ARG A 191 17.47 -10.85 -4.65
C ARG A 191 16.25 -9.93 -4.67
N LEU A 192 15.21 -10.27 -3.91
CA LEU A 192 14.04 -9.43 -3.76
C LEU A 192 14.40 -8.09 -3.10
N SER A 193 15.22 -8.11 -2.05
CA SER A 193 15.68 -6.90 -1.36
C SER A 193 16.43 -5.95 -2.27
N ARG A 194 17.36 -6.47 -3.08
CA ARG A 194 18.09 -5.69 -4.08
C ARG A 194 17.16 -5.13 -5.15
N GLY A 195 16.25 -5.95 -5.69
CA GLY A 195 15.28 -5.50 -6.68
C GLY A 195 14.38 -4.37 -6.16
N LEU A 196 13.93 -4.47 -4.92
CA LEU A 196 13.11 -3.45 -4.27
C LEU A 196 13.92 -2.17 -3.96
N PHE A 197 15.16 -2.28 -3.49
CA PHE A 197 16.03 -1.12 -3.30
C PHE A 197 16.24 -0.37 -4.62
N ARG A 198 16.52 -1.09 -5.71
CA ARG A 198 16.66 -0.49 -7.05
C ARG A 198 15.37 0.16 -7.51
N LEU A 199 14.23 -0.44 -7.22
CA LEU A 199 12.93 0.16 -7.53
C LEU A 199 12.73 1.48 -6.79
N ASP A 200 13.04 1.53 -5.49
CA ASP A 200 12.93 2.76 -4.69
C ASP A 200 13.84 3.87 -5.25
N GLU A 201 15.06 3.54 -5.67
CA GLU A 201 15.98 4.49 -6.30
C GLU A 201 15.47 5.00 -7.65
N ILE A 202 14.83 4.13 -8.45
CA ILE A 202 14.18 4.54 -9.69
C ILE A 202 12.99 5.46 -9.43
N GLU A 203 12.20 5.21 -8.37
CA GLU A 203 11.11 6.10 -8.00
C GLU A 203 11.61 7.49 -7.56
N LYS A 204 12.73 7.54 -6.80
CA LYS A 204 13.39 8.82 -6.46
C LYS A 204 13.84 9.57 -7.72
N ILE A 205 14.49 8.89 -8.66
CA ILE A 205 14.96 9.49 -9.92
C ILE A 205 13.77 10.04 -10.74
N ALA A 206 12.67 9.28 -10.83
CA ALA A 206 11.47 9.73 -11.53
C ALA A 206 10.84 10.96 -10.85
N LEU A 207 10.78 11.00 -9.52
CA LEU A 207 10.29 12.16 -8.76
C LEU A 207 11.18 13.39 -8.96
N GLU A 208 12.50 13.22 -8.96
CA GLU A 208 13.44 14.31 -9.29
C GLU A 208 13.22 14.83 -10.72
N ASP A 209 12.94 13.94 -11.67
CA ASP A 209 12.64 14.35 -13.05
C ASP A 209 11.36 15.17 -13.17
N ILE A 210 10.27 14.71 -12.53
CA ILE A 210 9.01 15.44 -12.42
C ILE A 210 9.25 16.82 -11.79
N GLN A 211 10.03 16.89 -10.71
CA GLN A 211 10.36 18.15 -10.06
C GLN A 211 11.15 19.09 -10.98
N ARG A 212 12.17 18.58 -11.69
CA ARG A 212 12.94 19.39 -12.65
C ARG A 212 12.06 19.95 -13.76
N ARG A 213 11.17 19.14 -14.34
CA ARG A 213 10.21 19.57 -15.37
C ARG A 213 9.24 20.63 -14.84
N THR A 214 8.75 20.43 -13.62
CA THR A 214 7.87 21.38 -12.93
C THR A 214 8.55 22.73 -12.73
N VAL A 215 9.80 22.74 -12.24
CA VAL A 215 10.60 23.96 -12.09
C VAL A 215 10.82 24.66 -13.43
N ALA A 216 11.19 23.92 -14.48
CA ALA A 216 11.38 24.50 -15.81
C ALA A 216 10.10 25.14 -16.39
N ILE A 217 8.93 24.54 -16.14
CA ILE A 217 7.64 25.15 -16.49
C ILE A 217 7.41 26.45 -15.71
N HIS A 218 7.71 26.45 -14.41
CA HIS A 218 7.57 27.65 -13.58
C HIS A 218 8.52 28.78 -13.98
N GLU A 219 9.72 28.46 -14.46
CA GLU A 219 10.72 29.43 -14.91
C GLU A 219 10.50 29.92 -16.35
N THR A 220 9.58 29.32 -17.11
CA THR A 220 9.30 29.71 -18.50
C THR A 220 8.84 31.17 -18.58
N PRO A 221 9.59 32.06 -19.27
CA PRO A 221 9.20 33.46 -19.44
C PRO A 221 7.95 33.60 -20.32
N GLY A 222 7.15 34.64 -20.07
CA GLY A 222 5.99 34.97 -20.90
C GLY A 222 4.72 34.13 -20.67
N LEU A 223 4.72 33.21 -19.70
CA LEU A 223 3.51 32.48 -19.29
C LEU A 223 2.87 33.09 -18.04
N THR A 224 1.53 33.15 -18.04
CA THR A 224 0.75 33.49 -16.84
C THR A 224 0.78 32.35 -15.81
N PRO A 225 0.47 32.61 -14.53
CA PRO A 225 0.36 31.56 -13.50
C PRO A 225 -0.60 30.42 -13.88
N GLU A 226 -1.73 30.73 -14.50
CA GLU A 226 -2.75 29.76 -14.92
C GLU A 226 -2.23 28.86 -16.04
N GLN A 227 -1.47 29.42 -16.99
CA GLN A 227 -0.86 28.65 -18.07
C GLN A 227 0.23 27.72 -17.54
N LYS A 228 1.01 28.16 -16.54
CA LYS A 228 2.00 27.32 -15.86
C LYS A 228 1.33 26.17 -15.12
N ALA A 229 0.29 26.47 -14.33
CA ALA A 229 -0.49 25.44 -13.63
C ALA A 229 -1.11 24.42 -14.60
N ALA A 230 -1.66 24.87 -15.73
CA ALA A 230 -2.22 23.98 -16.75
C ALA A 230 -1.15 23.09 -17.41
N ARG A 231 0.08 23.57 -17.57
CA ARG A 231 1.20 22.76 -18.08
C ARG A 231 1.69 21.75 -17.04
N VAL A 232 1.81 22.14 -15.77
CA VAL A 232 2.16 21.22 -14.68
C VAL A 232 1.09 20.14 -14.53
N ALA A 233 -0.19 20.48 -14.62
CA ALA A 233 -1.28 19.50 -14.55
C ALA A 233 -1.30 18.50 -15.73
N ARG A 234 -0.62 18.83 -16.83
CA ARG A 234 -0.39 17.92 -17.97
C ARG A 234 0.89 17.10 -17.84
N LEU A 235 1.69 17.32 -16.80
CA LEU A 235 2.74 16.36 -16.47
C LEU A 235 2.05 15.08 -16.03
N GLU A 236 2.19 14.06 -16.85
CA GLU A 236 1.68 12.74 -16.59
C GLU A 236 2.64 12.02 -15.62
N ASP A 237 2.66 12.45 -14.36
CA ASP A 237 3.58 11.96 -13.32
C ASP A 237 3.63 10.43 -13.24
N VAL A 238 2.48 9.80 -13.44
CA VAL A 238 2.34 8.34 -13.45
C VAL A 238 3.02 7.72 -14.67
N GLU A 239 2.89 8.34 -15.83
CA GLU A 239 3.55 7.90 -17.06
C GLU A 239 5.06 8.08 -16.99
N ILE A 240 5.55 9.19 -16.42
CA ILE A 240 6.99 9.40 -16.20
C ILE A 240 7.56 8.29 -15.29
N LYS A 241 6.90 8.02 -14.15
CA LYS A 241 7.29 6.91 -13.25
C LYS A 241 7.26 5.57 -13.95
N LEU A 242 6.20 5.28 -14.70
CA LEU A 242 6.08 4.04 -15.46
C LEU A 242 7.12 3.93 -16.57
N ALA A 243 7.50 5.02 -17.23
CA ALA A 243 8.52 5.02 -18.28
C ALA A 243 9.89 4.64 -17.73
N TYR A 244 10.30 5.20 -16.59
CA TYR A 244 11.54 4.79 -15.90
C TYR A 244 11.49 3.34 -15.43
N ARG A 245 10.40 2.94 -14.76
CA ARG A 245 10.21 1.58 -14.24
C ARG A 245 10.20 0.54 -15.36
N TYR A 246 9.39 0.76 -16.40
CA TYR A 246 9.28 -0.14 -17.55
C TYR A 246 10.57 -0.19 -18.37
N GLY A 247 11.17 0.97 -18.66
CA GLY A 247 12.39 1.07 -19.47
C GLY A 247 13.62 0.43 -18.81
N LEU A 248 13.62 0.25 -17.49
CA LEU A 248 14.74 -0.33 -16.74
C LEU A 248 14.44 -1.68 -16.08
N LYS A 249 13.21 -2.21 -16.23
CA LYS A 249 12.79 -3.42 -15.53
C LYS A 249 13.73 -4.60 -15.72
N ASP A 250 14.16 -4.86 -16.94
CA ASP A 250 15.00 -6.02 -17.27
C ASP A 250 16.46 -5.76 -16.89
N ARG A 251 16.96 -4.55 -17.17
CA ARG A 251 18.35 -4.14 -16.87
C ARG A 251 18.65 -4.09 -15.38
N LEU A 252 17.67 -3.74 -14.56
CA LEU A 252 17.81 -3.64 -13.10
C LEU A 252 17.17 -4.80 -12.33
N ALA A 253 16.52 -5.74 -13.04
CA ALA A 253 15.71 -6.81 -12.45
C ALA A 253 14.66 -6.26 -11.45
N LEU A 254 13.93 -5.22 -11.86
CA LEU A 254 12.92 -4.59 -11.01
C LEU A 254 11.75 -5.56 -10.79
N PRO A 255 11.35 -5.82 -9.53
CA PRO A 255 10.29 -6.77 -9.22
C PRO A 255 8.93 -6.23 -9.67
N ALA A 256 8.01 -7.14 -10.02
CA ALA A 256 6.60 -6.83 -10.28
C ALA A 256 6.33 -5.71 -11.29
N GLN A 257 7.13 -5.59 -12.35
CA GLN A 257 6.93 -4.55 -13.36
C GLN A 257 5.93 -4.96 -14.44
N PRO A 258 5.15 -4.00 -14.98
CA PRO A 258 4.20 -4.30 -16.04
C PRO A 258 4.90 -4.84 -17.29
N ASN A 259 4.28 -5.83 -17.93
CA ASN A 259 4.80 -6.44 -19.16
C ASN A 259 4.52 -5.59 -20.41
N GLN A 260 3.47 -4.80 -20.36
CA GLN A 260 3.08 -3.86 -21.40
C GLN A 260 2.66 -2.55 -20.75
N VAL A 261 2.99 -1.45 -21.42
CA VAL A 261 2.52 -0.11 -21.08
C VAL A 261 1.90 0.50 -22.34
N ARG A 262 0.75 1.16 -22.20
CA ARG A 262 0.05 1.81 -23.31
C ARG A 262 0.46 3.28 -23.38
N PHE A 263 1.74 3.55 -23.67
CA PHE A 263 2.21 4.93 -23.85
C PHE A 263 2.78 5.09 -25.24
N THR A 264 2.37 6.15 -25.94
CA THR A 264 2.84 6.46 -27.29
C THR A 264 4.17 7.23 -27.29
N ALA A 265 4.61 7.78 -26.14
CA ALA A 265 5.79 8.65 -26.08
C ALA A 265 6.67 8.54 -24.81
N MET A 266 6.50 7.52 -23.95
CA MET A 266 7.30 7.35 -22.70
C MET A 266 7.37 8.62 -21.83
N ALA A 267 6.35 9.48 -21.87
CA ALA A 267 6.33 10.79 -21.23
C ALA A 267 7.64 11.58 -21.41
N ASP A 268 8.21 11.58 -22.62
CA ASP A 268 9.50 12.22 -22.97
C ASP A 268 10.71 11.75 -22.14
N VAL A 269 10.63 10.58 -21.49
CA VAL A 269 11.79 9.94 -20.85
C VAL A 269 12.68 9.34 -21.96
N THR A 270 13.81 9.99 -22.20
CA THR A 270 14.73 9.62 -23.29
C THR A 270 15.60 8.40 -22.93
N PRO A 271 16.14 7.67 -23.93
CA PRO A 271 17.11 6.60 -23.68
C PRO A 271 18.32 7.06 -22.85
N GLN A 272 18.80 8.28 -23.08
CA GLN A 272 19.91 8.86 -22.32
C GLN A 272 19.55 9.03 -20.83
N MET A 273 18.32 9.45 -20.52
CA MET A 273 17.84 9.56 -19.14
C MET A 273 17.75 8.19 -18.47
N LEU A 274 17.34 7.15 -19.20
CA LEU A 274 17.33 5.77 -18.71
C LEU A 274 18.76 5.26 -18.46
N ASP A 275 19.71 5.54 -19.34
CA ASP A 275 21.11 5.14 -19.16
C ASP A 275 21.77 5.84 -17.95
N GLN A 276 21.48 7.13 -17.74
CA GLN A 276 21.92 7.86 -16.56
C GLN A 276 21.31 7.29 -15.29
N ALA A 277 20.00 7.00 -15.30
CA ALA A 277 19.31 6.39 -14.16
C ALA A 277 19.89 5.00 -13.84
N TYR A 278 20.12 4.18 -14.86
CA TYR A 278 20.78 2.88 -14.73
C TYR A 278 22.16 3.02 -14.07
N ALA A 279 23.02 3.90 -14.60
CA ALA A 279 24.36 4.11 -14.06
C ALA A 279 24.34 4.56 -12.59
N ARG A 280 23.42 5.48 -12.25
CA ARG A 280 23.24 5.96 -10.87
C ARG A 280 22.83 4.83 -9.93
N VAL A 281 21.86 4.00 -10.32
CA VAL A 281 21.42 2.87 -9.50
C VAL A 281 22.53 1.82 -9.36
N MET A 282 23.26 1.52 -10.43
CA MET A 282 24.34 0.54 -10.39
C MET A 282 25.52 0.99 -9.50
N ALA A 283 25.77 2.30 -9.42
CA ALA A 283 26.78 2.87 -8.51
C ALA A 283 26.43 2.68 -7.02
N LEU A 284 25.18 2.34 -6.70
CA LEU A 284 24.73 2.07 -5.33
C LEU A 284 24.83 0.59 -4.94
N ASN A 285 25.24 -0.30 -5.85
CA ASN A 285 25.45 -1.71 -5.51
C ASN A 285 26.53 -1.83 -4.44
N ASN A 286 26.25 -2.65 -3.42
CA ASN A 286 27.10 -2.89 -2.25
C ASN A 286 27.40 -1.62 -1.44
N SER A 287 26.61 -0.56 -1.61
CA SER A 287 26.75 0.68 -0.85
C SER A 287 26.20 0.54 0.57
N PRO A 288 26.62 1.43 1.50
CA PRO A 288 25.99 1.52 2.81
C PRO A 288 24.47 1.74 2.73
N ALA A 289 23.98 2.46 1.70
CA ALA A 289 22.56 2.70 1.50
C ALA A 289 21.80 1.41 1.15
N GLU A 290 22.35 0.56 0.26
CA GLU A 290 21.76 -0.76 -0.05
C GLU A 290 21.71 -1.65 1.20
N PHE A 291 22.78 -1.65 1.99
CA PHE A 291 22.83 -2.41 3.25
C PHE A 291 21.81 -1.92 4.28
N GLN A 292 21.68 -0.59 4.47
CA GLN A 292 20.67 -0.03 5.36
C GLN A 292 19.25 -0.35 4.89
N ALA A 293 19.00 -0.29 3.58
CA ALA A 293 17.71 -0.68 3.00
C ALA A 293 17.40 -2.18 3.16
N LEU A 294 18.43 -3.04 3.23
CA LEU A 294 18.27 -4.46 3.51
C LEU A 294 17.83 -4.70 4.95
N ILE A 295 18.56 -4.15 5.92
CA ILE A 295 18.29 -4.39 7.35
C ILE A 295 17.04 -3.67 7.87
N ALA A 296 16.50 -2.70 7.11
CA ALA A 296 15.22 -2.05 7.40
C ALA A 296 14.00 -2.92 7.02
N ARG A 297 14.19 -4.10 6.42
CA ARG A 297 13.10 -4.98 5.97
C ARG A 297 12.79 -6.02 7.03
N GLU A 298 11.54 -6.05 7.49
CA GLU A 298 11.08 -6.99 8.53
C GLU A 298 11.35 -8.46 8.16
N TYR A 299 11.03 -8.88 6.94
CA TYR A 299 11.31 -10.27 6.53
C TYR A 299 12.81 -10.61 6.55
N TRP A 300 13.69 -9.63 6.36
CA TRP A 300 15.13 -9.87 6.43
C TRP A 300 15.58 -10.00 7.88
N THR A 301 15.11 -9.12 8.76
CA THR A 301 15.40 -9.21 10.20
C THR A 301 14.84 -10.51 10.79
N ASP A 302 13.65 -10.93 10.36
CA ASP A 302 13.04 -12.20 10.73
C ASP A 302 13.90 -13.38 10.25
N TYR A 303 14.36 -13.34 9.00
CA TYR A 303 15.22 -14.37 8.43
C TYR A 303 16.54 -14.52 9.21
N VAL A 304 17.22 -13.41 9.50
CA VAL A 304 18.48 -13.38 10.26
C VAL A 304 18.26 -13.92 11.67
N THR A 305 17.20 -13.46 12.34
CA THR A 305 16.86 -13.87 13.71
C THR A 305 16.51 -15.36 13.77
N HIS A 306 15.75 -15.85 12.78
CA HIS A 306 15.37 -17.25 12.70
C HIS A 306 16.57 -18.15 12.43
N THR A 307 17.40 -17.80 11.44
CA THR A 307 18.56 -18.61 11.02
C THR A 307 19.66 -18.63 12.08
N SER A 308 19.82 -17.54 12.83
CA SER A 308 20.84 -17.38 13.87
C SER A 308 20.26 -17.43 15.28
N ARG A 309 19.13 -18.12 15.48
CA ARG A 309 18.38 -18.15 16.74
C ARG A 309 19.24 -18.40 17.97
N SER A 310 20.16 -19.37 17.90
CA SER A 310 21.05 -19.70 19.02
C SER A 310 21.95 -18.54 19.47
N GLN A 311 22.35 -17.66 18.54
CA GLN A 311 23.16 -16.48 18.86
C GLN A 311 22.32 -15.42 19.58
N PHE A 312 21.08 -15.21 19.14
CA PHE A 312 20.14 -14.31 19.82
C PHE A 312 19.76 -14.83 21.22
N GLU A 313 19.51 -16.13 21.37
CA GLU A 313 19.24 -16.75 22.67
C GLU A 313 20.42 -16.58 23.64
N ALA A 314 21.65 -16.81 23.16
CA ALA A 314 22.86 -16.59 23.95
C ALA A 314 23.02 -15.11 24.38
N GLN A 315 22.66 -14.16 23.50
CA GLN A 315 22.69 -12.73 23.79
C GLN A 315 21.62 -12.31 24.82
N ARG A 316 20.42 -12.91 24.77
CA ARG A 316 19.31 -12.61 25.69
C ARG A 316 19.50 -13.17 27.09
N ALA A 317 20.12 -14.35 27.24
CA ALA A 317 20.29 -15.02 28.53
C ALA A 317 20.80 -14.13 29.70
N PRO A 318 21.85 -13.29 29.54
CA PRO A 318 22.27 -12.39 30.61
C PRO A 318 21.27 -11.26 30.93
N TYR A 319 20.44 -10.85 29.97
CA TYR A 319 19.38 -9.87 30.17
C TYR A 319 18.21 -10.47 30.94
N GLU A 320 17.80 -11.70 30.58
CA GLU A 320 16.76 -12.44 31.31
C GLU A 320 17.14 -12.65 32.78
N THR A 321 18.40 -12.99 33.04
CA THR A 321 18.94 -13.13 34.40
C THR A 321 18.88 -11.80 35.17
N ARG A 322 19.27 -10.68 34.54
CA ARG A 322 19.19 -9.34 35.15
C ARG A 322 17.75 -8.91 35.40
N GLN A 323 16.83 -9.19 34.49
CA GLN A 323 15.41 -8.88 34.64
C GLN A 323 14.78 -9.67 35.80
N ALA A 324 15.12 -10.96 35.94
CA ALA A 324 14.68 -11.78 37.05
C ALA A 324 15.17 -11.20 38.40
N SER A 325 16.44 -10.79 38.48
CA SER A 325 16.98 -10.15 39.69
C SER A 325 16.30 -8.81 40.01
N LEU A 326 16.00 -7.98 39.01
CA LEU A 326 15.22 -6.74 39.20
C LEU A 326 13.82 -7.05 39.76
N HIS A 327 13.18 -8.09 39.24
CA HIS A 327 11.87 -8.52 39.69
C HIS A 327 11.89 -9.02 41.13
N GLU A 328 12.87 -9.84 41.51
CA GLU A 328 13.05 -10.32 42.89
C GLU A 328 13.26 -9.16 43.88
N ARG A 329 14.10 -8.19 43.53
CA ARG A 329 14.35 -6.99 44.36
C ARG A 329 13.13 -6.08 44.49
N PHE A 330 12.28 -6.02 43.48
CA PHE A 330 10.98 -5.35 43.57
C PHE A 330 10.05 -6.09 44.52
N GLN A 331 9.94 -7.42 44.40
CA GLN A 331 9.12 -8.25 45.29
C GLN A 331 9.59 -8.21 46.75
N SER A 332 10.90 -8.11 47.00
CA SER A 332 11.46 -7.99 48.37
C SER A 332 11.31 -6.59 48.97
N GLY A 333 10.81 -5.61 48.20
CA GLY A 333 10.66 -4.21 48.64
C GLY A 333 11.95 -3.39 48.64
N GLU A 334 13.05 -3.94 48.10
CA GLU A 334 14.32 -3.23 47.90
C GLU A 334 14.26 -2.18 46.78
N LEU A 335 13.35 -2.37 45.83
CA LEU A 335 13.08 -1.43 44.72
C LEU A 335 11.67 -0.87 44.83
N THR A 336 11.53 0.43 44.59
CA THR A 336 10.22 1.04 44.34
C THR A 336 9.71 0.63 42.96
N GLU A 337 8.39 0.68 42.76
CA GLU A 337 7.77 0.39 41.45
C GLU A 337 8.35 1.27 40.35
N ALA A 338 8.51 2.59 40.61
CA ALA A 338 9.10 3.52 39.66
C ALA A 338 10.55 3.15 39.30
N ALA A 339 11.36 2.73 40.28
CA ALA A 339 12.74 2.32 40.04
C ALA A 339 12.82 0.99 39.26
N TYR A 340 11.91 0.05 39.53
CA TYR A 340 11.80 -1.20 38.79
C TYR A 340 11.40 -0.98 37.33
N GLN A 341 10.39 -0.13 37.08
CA GLN A 341 9.95 0.21 35.72
C GLN A 341 11.07 0.88 34.92
N GLN A 342 11.75 1.87 35.50
CA GLN A 342 12.86 2.54 34.84
C GLN A 342 14.00 1.57 34.52
N GLN A 343 14.46 0.77 35.49
CA GLN A 343 15.57 -0.16 35.27
C GLN A 343 15.22 -1.28 34.28
N SER A 344 13.96 -1.74 34.27
CA SER A 344 13.49 -2.73 33.29
C SER A 344 13.46 -2.13 31.88
N ALA A 345 12.96 -0.91 31.73
CA ALA A 345 12.94 -0.21 30.44
C ALA A 345 14.36 0.07 29.92
N ASP A 346 15.29 0.48 30.81
CA ASP A 346 16.69 0.68 30.44
C ASP A 346 17.36 -0.63 30.00
N LEU A 347 17.05 -1.75 30.68
CA LEU A 347 17.56 -3.07 30.34
C LEU A 347 17.02 -3.56 28.99
N GLU A 348 15.73 -3.36 28.74
CA GLU A 348 15.08 -3.65 27.46
C GLU A 348 15.68 -2.81 26.33
N ALA A 349 15.87 -1.50 26.54
CA ALA A 349 16.49 -0.62 25.55
C ALA A 349 17.93 -1.04 25.21
N GLN A 350 18.71 -1.45 26.20
CA GLN A 350 20.05 -2.02 25.98
C GLN A 350 20.00 -3.29 25.15
N LEU A 351 19.06 -4.21 25.45
CA LEU A 351 18.89 -5.44 24.67
C LEU A 351 18.54 -5.13 23.21
N GLN A 352 17.61 -4.20 22.97
CA GLN A 352 17.23 -3.81 21.61
C GLN A 352 18.39 -3.22 20.80
N ILE A 353 19.24 -2.39 21.42
CA ILE A 353 20.45 -1.84 20.78
C ILE A 353 21.42 -2.97 20.41
N GLU A 354 21.64 -3.90 21.34
CA GLU A 354 22.55 -5.02 21.16
C GLU A 354 22.05 -6.03 20.10
N GLU A 355 20.75 -6.34 20.09
CA GLU A 355 20.13 -7.18 19.06
C GLU A 355 20.19 -6.51 17.69
N ALA A 356 19.96 -5.20 17.59
CA ALA A 356 20.12 -4.46 16.34
C ALA A 356 21.58 -4.50 15.84
N GLY A 357 22.56 -4.44 16.74
CA GLY A 357 23.97 -4.63 16.43
C GLY A 357 24.29 -6.04 15.92
N LEU A 358 23.67 -7.06 16.53
CA LEU A 358 23.82 -8.46 16.10
C LEU A 358 23.19 -8.68 14.72
N ILE A 359 21.99 -8.15 14.45
CA ILE A 359 21.34 -8.18 13.13
C ILE A 359 22.27 -7.62 12.06
N GLN A 360 22.90 -6.46 12.30
CA GLN A 360 23.85 -5.87 11.35
C GLN A 360 25.06 -6.77 11.09
N THR A 361 25.62 -7.35 12.15
CA THR A 361 26.82 -8.20 12.05
C THR A 361 26.52 -9.47 11.26
N LEU A 362 25.44 -10.17 11.62
CA LEU A 362 25.01 -11.39 10.95
C LEU A 362 24.58 -11.14 9.51
N SER A 363 23.90 -10.02 9.23
CA SER A 363 23.54 -9.64 7.86
C SER A 363 24.77 -9.48 6.96
N ARG A 364 25.87 -8.90 7.48
CA ARG A 364 27.13 -8.78 6.71
C ARG A 364 27.79 -10.13 6.47
N GLN A 365 27.75 -11.04 7.45
CA GLN A 365 28.27 -12.40 7.29
C GLN A 365 27.50 -13.16 6.21
N LEU A 366 26.16 -13.14 6.28
CA LEU A 366 25.29 -13.77 5.29
C LEU A 366 25.49 -13.20 3.87
N LEU A 367 25.72 -11.89 3.74
CA LEU A 367 26.06 -11.27 2.45
C LEU A 367 27.42 -11.72 1.91
N ALA A 368 28.39 -12.01 2.79
CA ALA A 368 29.70 -12.51 2.38
C ALA A 368 29.63 -13.97 1.91
N GLU A 369 28.76 -14.79 2.53
CA GLU A 369 28.50 -16.18 2.15
C GLU A 369 27.63 -16.30 0.89
N HIS A 370 26.72 -15.35 0.69
CA HIS A 370 25.79 -15.29 -0.43
C HIS A 370 25.87 -13.92 -1.13
N PRO A 371 26.93 -13.65 -1.92
CA PRO A 371 27.07 -12.39 -2.62
C PRO A 371 25.96 -12.21 -3.67
N LEU A 372 25.44 -10.99 -3.72
CA LEU A 372 24.32 -10.56 -4.58
C LEU A 372 24.73 -10.20 -6.02
#